data_AF-A0A1B6I8D3-F1
#
_entry.id   AF-A0A1B6I8D3-F1
#
_cell.length_a   1.000
_cell.length_b   1.000
_cell.length_c   1.000
_cell.angle_alpha   90.00
_cell.angle_beta   90.00
_cell.angle_gamma   90.00
#
_symmetry.space_group_name_H-M   'P 1'
#
loop_
_entity.id
_entity.type
_entity.pdbx_description
1 polymer ?
#
loop_
_entity_poly.entity_id
_entity_poly.type
_entity_poly.pdbx_seq_one_letter_code
_entity_poly.pdbx_strand_id
1 'polypeptide(L)'
;AAYTIDSPVTTRLLQGQLFQEVISLMEAKINGSLTPDRRMYYYSGHDYTLLGVQGILGLNSSDARVIKPGSALVLELHQNNQTGIFYFQALYIEGGSEDLEPSYFNITGCNFPCDFNLLKNITEKYYNIIDYTAECHYNNTSLF
;
A
#
# COMPACT_ATOMS: atom_id res chain seq x y z
N ALA A 1 -12.61 1.17 11.81
CA ALA A 1 -11.64 0.30 11.10
C ALA A 1 -12.21 -0.24 9.79
N ALA A 2 -13.32 -1.01 9.82
CA ALA A 2 -13.88 -1.68 8.64
C ALA A 2 -14.23 -0.74 7.47
N TYR A 3 -14.76 0.45 7.74
CA TYR A 3 -15.18 1.41 6.69
C TYR A 3 -14.07 1.77 5.69
N THR A 4 -12.80 1.83 6.13
CA THR A 4 -11.68 2.25 5.28
C THR A 4 -11.32 1.24 4.20
N ILE A 5 -11.67 -0.03 4.41
CA ILE A 5 -11.41 -1.13 3.50
C ILE A 5 -12.70 -1.90 3.15
N ASP A 6 -13.85 -1.26 3.33
CA ASP A 6 -15.17 -1.87 3.19
C ASP A 6 -15.52 -2.16 1.72
N SER A 7 -15.07 -1.30 0.82
CA SER A 7 -15.27 -1.45 -0.62
C SER A 7 -14.03 -1.01 -1.40
N PRO A 8 -13.82 -1.50 -2.63
CA PRO A 8 -12.71 -1.05 -3.45
C PRO A 8 -12.70 0.46 -3.71
N VAL A 9 -13.89 1.07 -3.84
CA VAL A 9 -14.03 2.52 -4.02
C VAL A 9 -13.56 3.27 -2.77
N THR A 10 -13.99 2.83 -1.59
CA THR A 10 -13.58 3.48 -0.34
C THR A 10 -12.08 3.34 -0.10
N THR A 11 -11.50 2.16 -0.34
CA THR A 11 -10.05 1.94 -0.25
C THR A 11 -9.28 2.85 -1.21
N ARG A 12 -9.74 2.94 -2.47
CA ARG A 12 -9.13 3.81 -3.50
C ARG A 12 -9.16 5.28 -3.07
N LEU A 13 -10.31 5.78 -2.64
CA LEU A 13 -10.46 7.19 -2.27
C LEU A 13 -9.69 7.53 -0.98
N LEU A 14 -9.63 6.64 0.01
CA LEU A 14 -9.00 6.98 1.29
C LEU A 14 -7.48 6.73 1.30
N GLN A 15 -7.00 5.73 0.56
CA GLN A 15 -5.60 5.29 0.63
C GLN A 15 -4.86 5.31 -0.70
N GLY A 16 -5.58 5.39 -1.82
CA GLY A 16 -5.00 5.24 -3.16
C GLY A 16 -3.91 6.26 -3.47
N GLN A 17 -4.04 7.52 -3.03
CA GLN A 17 -3.02 8.55 -3.29
C GLN A 17 -1.68 8.24 -2.62
N LEU A 18 -1.68 7.81 -1.35
CA LEU A 18 -0.43 7.43 -0.68
C LEU A 18 0.17 6.18 -1.32
N PHE A 19 -0.65 5.19 -1.68
CA PHE A 19 -0.13 3.99 -2.34
C PHE A 19 0.42 4.31 -3.74
N GLN A 20 -0.23 5.21 -4.48
CA GLN A 20 0.27 5.73 -5.75
C GLN A 20 1.62 6.42 -5.59
N GLU A 21 1.81 7.23 -4.55
CA GLU A 21 3.10 7.84 -4.24
C GLU A 21 4.17 6.77 -4.00
N VAL A 22 3.88 5.76 -3.17
CA VAL A 22 4.80 4.64 -2.89
C VAL A 22 5.20 3.91 -4.18
N ILE A 23 4.24 3.50 -5.01
CA ILE A 23 4.52 2.82 -6.28
C ILE A 23 5.34 3.72 -7.22
N SER A 24 4.98 5.00 -7.32
CA SER A 24 5.68 5.96 -8.19
C SER A 24 7.14 6.16 -7.76
N LEU A 25 7.41 6.21 -6.44
CA LEU A 25 8.76 6.31 -5.91
C LEU A 25 9.59 5.05 -6.20
N MET A 26 8.98 3.86 -6.08
CA MET A 26 9.63 2.60 -6.44
C MET A 26 9.92 2.52 -7.94
N GLU A 27 8.99 2.91 -8.80
CA GLU A 27 9.19 2.98 -10.25
C GLU A 27 10.30 3.98 -10.62
N ALA A 28 10.30 5.16 -10.01
CA ALA A 28 11.35 6.15 -10.24
C ALA A 28 12.72 5.61 -9.83
N LYS A 29 12.80 4.82 -8.76
CA LYS A 29 14.03 4.13 -8.32
C LYS A 29 14.48 3.08 -9.34
N ILE A 30 13.56 2.23 -9.80
CA ILE A 30 13.82 1.21 -10.84
C ILE A 30 14.36 1.87 -12.11
N ASN A 31 13.75 2.98 -12.53
CA ASN A 31 14.10 3.69 -13.76
C ASN A 31 15.34 4.60 -13.62
N GLY A 32 15.94 4.69 -12.43
CA GLY A 32 17.09 5.57 -12.18
C GLY A 32 16.77 7.07 -12.28
N SER A 33 15.49 7.45 -12.12
CA SER A 33 15.01 8.83 -12.23
C SER A 33 14.69 9.48 -10.88
N LEU A 34 14.72 8.70 -9.80
CA LEU A 34 14.41 9.17 -8.45
C LEU A 34 15.37 10.29 -8.01
N THR A 35 14.81 11.48 -7.72
CA THR A 35 15.61 12.66 -7.36
C THR A 35 15.07 13.32 -6.08
N PRO A 36 15.89 13.47 -5.01
CA PRO A 36 17.20 12.85 -4.85
C PRO A 36 17.08 11.31 -4.78
N ASP A 37 18.17 10.59 -5.02
CA ASP A 37 18.20 9.12 -4.99
C ASP A 37 18.08 8.57 -3.54
N ARG A 38 16.92 8.75 -2.93
CA ARG A 38 16.64 8.35 -1.55
C ARG A 38 16.52 6.83 -1.48
N ARG A 39 16.98 6.29 -0.36
CA ARG A 39 16.87 4.85 -0.03
C ARG A 39 15.71 4.54 0.91
N MET A 40 15.12 5.56 1.53
CA MET A 40 14.10 5.38 2.56
C MET A 40 13.19 6.61 2.66
N TYR A 41 11.91 6.36 2.89
CA TYR A 41 10.86 7.35 3.10
C TYR A 41 10.10 6.99 4.37
N TYR A 42 9.77 7.98 5.19
CA TYR A 42 9.01 7.80 6.42
C TYR A 42 7.72 8.60 6.33
N TYR A 43 6.59 7.90 6.39
CA TYR A 43 5.27 8.50 6.47
C TYR A 43 4.71 8.26 7.88
N SER A 44 4.51 9.34 8.63
CA SER A 44 3.77 9.27 9.90
C SER A 44 2.29 9.45 9.60
N GLY A 45 1.50 8.42 9.89
CA GLY A 45 0.07 8.39 9.63
C GLY A 45 -0.72 7.89 10.84
N HIS A 46 -1.93 7.41 10.58
CA HIS A 46 -2.83 6.87 11.60
C HIS A 46 -2.98 5.35 11.45
N ASP A 47 -3.59 4.71 12.43
CA ASP A 47 -4.04 3.31 12.37
C ASP A 47 -4.80 2.99 11.07
N TYR A 48 -5.67 3.90 10.65
CA TYR A 48 -6.42 3.80 9.39
C TYR A 48 -5.53 3.84 8.14
N THR A 49 -4.40 4.55 8.18
CA THR A 49 -3.44 4.55 7.07
C THR A 49 -2.84 3.16 6.88
N LEU A 50 -2.48 2.50 7.99
CA LEU A 50 -1.94 1.14 7.95
C LEU A 50 -3.01 0.14 7.48
N LEU A 51 -4.24 0.23 8.00
CA LEU A 51 -5.35 -0.61 7.53
C LEU A 51 -5.66 -0.40 6.05
N GLY A 52 -5.66 0.85 5.57
CA GLY A 52 -5.88 1.15 4.17
C GLY A 52 -4.87 0.46 3.28
N VAL A 53 -3.57 0.57 3.60
CA VAL A 53 -2.50 -0.06 2.80
C VAL A 53 -2.62 -1.59 2.87
N GLN A 54 -2.89 -2.14 4.06
CA GLN A 54 -3.16 -3.58 4.21
C GLN A 54 -4.35 -4.03 3.35
N GLY A 55 -5.41 -3.23 3.26
CA GLY A 55 -6.57 -3.50 2.39
C GLY A 55 -6.23 -3.51 0.91
N ILE A 56 -5.39 -2.57 0.45
CA ILE A 56 -4.85 -2.57 -0.93
C ILE A 56 -4.08 -3.87 -1.20
N LEU A 57 -3.29 -4.32 -0.23
CA LEU A 57 -2.50 -5.57 -0.30
C LEU A 57 -3.34 -6.84 -0.07
N GLY A 58 -4.64 -6.71 0.21
CA GLY A 58 -5.59 -7.81 0.25
C GLY A 58 -6.11 -8.22 1.62
N LEU A 59 -5.93 -7.41 2.67
CA LEU A 59 -6.63 -7.59 3.95
C LEU A 59 -8.14 -7.45 3.76
N ASN A 60 -8.90 -8.44 4.24
CA ASN A 60 -10.35 -8.37 4.24
C ASN A 60 -10.86 -7.50 5.40
N SER A 61 -11.96 -6.78 5.20
CA SER A 61 -12.61 -5.99 6.25
C SER A 61 -13.08 -6.85 7.43
N SER A 62 -13.41 -8.14 7.21
CA SER A 62 -13.72 -9.09 8.29
C SER A 62 -12.53 -9.40 9.20
N ASP A 63 -11.31 -9.25 8.67
CA ASP A 63 -10.06 -9.56 9.36
C ASP A 63 -9.38 -8.29 9.90
N ALA A 64 -10.05 -7.14 9.75
CA ALA A 64 -9.58 -5.86 10.25
C ALA A 64 -9.48 -5.89 11.78
N ARG A 65 -8.32 -5.45 12.29
CA ARG A 65 -8.03 -5.37 13.73
C ARG A 65 -7.72 -3.94 14.14
N VAL A 66 -7.80 -3.69 15.44
CA VAL A 66 -7.28 -2.43 16.01
C VAL A 66 -5.76 -2.43 15.87
N ILE A 67 -5.22 -1.40 15.21
CA ILE A 67 -3.78 -1.22 15.10
C ILE A 67 -3.27 -0.55 16.38
N LYS A 68 -2.29 -1.16 17.03
CA LYS A 68 -1.70 -0.63 18.26
C LYS A 68 -0.80 0.57 17.96
N PRO A 69 -0.68 1.54 18.88
CA PRO A 69 0.30 2.61 18.77
C PRO A 69 1.72 2.04 18.58
N GLY A 70 2.50 2.67 17.70
CA GLY A 70 3.86 2.21 17.37
C GLY A 70 3.93 1.10 16.33
N SER A 71 2.80 0.58 15.83
CA SER A 71 2.80 -0.31 14.67
C SER A 71 3.29 0.39 13.41
N ALA A 72 3.88 -0.38 12.50
CA ALA A 72 4.37 0.13 11.22
C ALA A 72 4.20 -0.91 10.09
N LEU A 73 4.10 -0.41 8.86
CA LEU A 73 4.31 -1.19 7.65
C LEU A 73 5.64 -0.78 7.03
N VAL A 74 6.47 -1.76 6.71
CA VAL A 74 7.71 -1.57 5.97
C VAL A 74 7.48 -2.12 4.57
N LEU A 75 7.58 -1.25 3.57
CA LEU A 75 7.38 -1.60 2.17
C LEU A 75 8.73 -1.55 1.46
N GLU A 76 9.17 -2.67 0.92
CA GLU A 76 10.53 -2.86 0.43
C GLU A 76 10.52 -3.19 -1.05
N LEU A 77 11.42 -2.53 -1.79
CA LEU A 77 11.74 -2.85 -3.17
C LEU A 77 13.09 -3.58 -3.21
N HIS A 78 13.08 -4.79 -3.75
CA HIS A 78 14.25 -5.66 -3.89
C HIS A 78 14.58 -5.86 -5.36
N GLN A 79 15.85 -6.09 -5.68
CA GLN A 79 16.29 -6.49 -7.02
C GLN A 79 17.08 -7.79 -6.92
N ASN A 80 16.75 -8.77 -7.76
CA ASN A 80 17.58 -9.94 -7.93
C ASN A 80 18.79 -9.59 -8.80
N ASN A 81 19.99 -9.65 -8.22
CA ASN A 81 21.23 -9.26 -8.91
C ASN A 81 21.59 -10.15 -10.11
N GLN A 82 21.05 -11.37 -10.21
CA GLN A 82 21.33 -12.31 -11.30
C GLN A 82 20.37 -12.10 -12.47
N THR A 83 19.09 -11.89 -12.19
CA THR A 83 18.04 -11.77 -13.22
C THR A 83 17.66 -10.33 -13.55
N GLY A 84 17.99 -9.38 -12.68
CA GLY A 84 17.56 -7.99 -12.74
C GLY A 84 16.09 -7.76 -12.37
N ILE A 85 15.34 -8.82 -12.03
CA ILE A 85 13.91 -8.76 -11.71
C ILE A 85 13.70 -8.04 -10.37
N PHE A 86 12.69 -7.18 -10.31
CA PHE A 86 12.31 -6.44 -9.12
C PHE A 86 11.16 -7.10 -8.37
N TYR A 87 11.27 -7.11 -7.05
CA TYR A 87 10.28 -7.70 -6.15
C TYR A 87 9.85 -6.70 -5.09
N PHE A 88 8.61 -6.83 -4.66
CA PHE A 88 8.03 -6.11 -3.54
C PHE A 88 7.84 -7.04 -2.34
N GLN A 89 8.10 -6.49 -1.17
CA GLN A 89 7.85 -7.15 0.11
C GLN A 89 7.18 -6.16 1.06
N ALA A 90 6.20 -6.64 1.82
CA ALA A 90 5.59 -5.89 2.92
C ALA A 90 5.85 -6.63 4.23
N LEU A 91 6.30 -5.87 5.23
CA LEU A 91 6.46 -6.34 6.60
C LEU A 91 5.54 -5.53 7.51
N TYR A 92 4.99 -6.17 8.53
CA TYR A 92 4.21 -5.54 9.57
C TYR A 92 4.91 -5.69 10.92
N ILE A 93 5.14 -4.56 11.58
CA ILE A 93 5.62 -4.48 12.95
C ILE A 93 4.41 -4.24 13.85
N GLU A 94 4.20 -5.13 14.82
CA GLU A 94 3.14 -4.96 15.81
C GLU A 94 3.60 -4.07 16.96
N GLY A 95 3.01 -2.88 17.06
CA GLY A 95 3.27 -1.95 18.15
C GLY A 95 2.95 -2.57 19.51
N GLY A 96 3.89 -2.42 20.44
CA GLY A 96 3.76 -2.97 21.80
C GLY A 96 3.99 -4.48 21.91
N SER A 97 4.46 -5.16 20.86
CA SER A 97 5.13 -6.46 21.02
C SER A 97 6.46 -6.30 21.76
N GLU A 98 6.92 -7.34 22.45
CA GLU A 98 8.14 -7.27 23.28
C GLU A 98 9.41 -7.08 22.44
N ASP A 99 9.47 -7.71 21.27
CA ASP A 99 10.65 -7.74 20.40
C ASP A 99 10.57 -6.76 19.22
N LEU A 100 9.37 -6.28 18.87
CA LEU A 100 9.09 -5.44 17.70
C LEU A 100 9.59 -6.07 16.38
N GLU A 101 9.65 -7.40 16.34
CA GLU A 101 10.15 -8.13 15.17
C GLU A 101 9.19 -7.97 13.97
N PRO A 102 9.69 -7.59 12.79
CA PRO A 102 8.86 -7.50 11.59
C PRO A 102 8.36 -8.87 11.15
N SER A 103 7.05 -8.98 10.93
CA SER A 103 6.41 -10.17 10.37
C SER A 103 6.06 -9.95 8.89
N TYR A 104 6.16 -11.00 8.07
CA TYR A 104 5.74 -10.91 6.68
C TYR A 104 4.25 -10.63 6.57
N PHE A 105 3.89 -9.63 5.77
CA PHE A 105 2.51 -9.38 5.40
C PHE A 105 2.18 -10.08 4.09
N ASN A 106 1.24 -11.02 4.13
CA ASN A 106 0.84 -11.77 2.93
C ASN A 106 0.07 -10.89 1.94
N ILE A 107 0.48 -10.89 0.68
CA ILE A 107 -0.15 -10.11 -0.40
C ILE A 107 -1.06 -11.03 -1.19
N THR A 108 -2.37 -10.82 -1.10
CA THR A 108 -3.35 -11.70 -1.73
C THR A 108 -3.20 -11.66 -3.26
N GLY A 109 -3.05 -12.83 -3.88
CA GLY A 109 -2.87 -12.95 -5.33
C GLY A 109 -1.41 -12.81 -5.81
N CYS A 110 -0.44 -12.80 -4.88
CA CYS A 110 0.97 -12.78 -5.21
C CYS A 110 1.76 -13.81 -4.38
N ASN A 111 2.72 -14.49 -5.00
CA ASN A 111 3.63 -15.38 -4.27
C ASN A 111 4.71 -14.57 -3.55
N PHE A 112 5.35 -15.16 -2.55
CA PHE A 112 6.51 -14.56 -1.89
C PHE A 112 7.82 -15.04 -2.53
N PRO A 113 8.76 -14.15 -2.91
CA PRO A 113 8.63 -12.69 -2.96
C PRO A 113 7.73 -12.23 -4.13
N CYS A 114 7.03 -11.11 -3.96
CA CYS A 114 6.03 -10.67 -4.93
C CYS A 114 6.68 -9.95 -6.11
N ASP A 115 6.47 -10.41 -7.35
CA ASP A 115 6.95 -9.69 -8.54
C ASP A 115 6.33 -8.27 -8.58
N PHE A 116 7.18 -7.25 -8.81
CA PHE A 116 6.74 -5.86 -8.71
C PHE A 116 5.70 -5.49 -9.79
N ASN A 117 5.80 -6.04 -11.00
CA ASN A 117 4.81 -5.78 -12.05
C ASN A 117 3.49 -6.51 -11.78
N LEU A 118 3.56 -7.73 -11.21
CA LEU A 118 2.36 -8.43 -10.76
C LEU A 118 1.66 -7.66 -9.63
N LEU A 119 2.40 -7.16 -8.63
CA LEU A 119 1.84 -6.32 -7.57
C LEU A 119 1.07 -5.14 -8.16
N LYS A 120 1.71 -4.41 -9.07
CA LYS A 120 1.10 -3.26 -9.74
C LYS A 120 -0.23 -3.64 -10.39
N ASN A 121 -0.24 -4.72 -11.18
CA ASN A 121 -1.44 -5.20 -11.85
C ASN A 121 -2.58 -5.54 -10.86
N ILE A 122 -2.29 -6.34 -9.82
CA ILE A 122 -3.34 -6.77 -8.88
C ILE A 122 -3.86 -5.63 -7.99
N THR A 123 -3.07 -4.57 -7.81
CA THR A 123 -3.43 -3.40 -6.99
C THR A 123 -3.92 -2.20 -7.81
N GLU A 124 -3.83 -2.23 -9.15
CA GLU A 124 -4.09 -1.08 -10.04
C GLU A 124 -5.44 -0.42 -9.78
N LYS A 125 -6.49 -1.20 -9.50
CA LYS A 125 -7.83 -0.66 -9.21
C LYS A 125 -7.86 0.32 -8.02
N TYR A 126 -6.89 0.26 -7.11
CA TYR A 126 -6.81 1.12 -5.94
C TYR A 126 -5.92 2.36 -6.12
N TYR A 127 -5.04 2.37 -7.12
CA TYR A 127 -4.14 3.50 -7.41
C TYR A 127 -4.25 3.88 -8.90
N ASN A 128 -3.40 4.71 -9.49
CA ASN A 128 -3.64 5.29 -10.83
C ASN A 128 -4.84 6.26 -10.84
N ILE A 129 -4.83 7.17 -9.86
CA ILE A 129 -5.74 8.29 -9.73
C ILE A 129 -5.19 9.44 -10.59
N ILE A 130 -5.97 9.88 -11.57
CA ILE A 130 -5.61 10.97 -12.49
C ILE A 130 -6.02 12.32 -11.90
N ASP A 131 -7.26 12.39 -11.41
CA ASP A 131 -7.82 13.58 -10.77
C ASP A 131 -8.59 13.15 -9.51
N TYR A 132 -7.89 13.17 -8.39
CA TYR A 132 -8.46 12.79 -7.10
C TYR A 132 -9.63 13.70 -6.71
N THR A 133 -9.53 14.99 -7.00
CA THR A 133 -10.58 15.95 -6.66
C THR A 133 -11.85 15.63 -7.43
N ALA A 134 -11.75 15.36 -8.74
CA ALA A 134 -12.87 14.89 -9.55
C ALA A 134 -13.44 13.55 -9.05
N GLU A 135 -12.60 12.58 -8.72
CA GLU A 135 -13.04 11.27 -8.19
C GLU A 135 -13.72 11.39 -6.82
N CYS A 136 -13.34 12.38 -5.99
CA CYS A 136 -13.97 12.68 -4.72
C CYS A 136 -15.28 13.47 -4.83
N HIS A 137 -15.57 14.08 -5.98
CA HIS A 137 -16.82 14.80 -6.16
C HIS A 137 -17.98 13.81 -6.34
N TYR A 138 -18.92 13.86 -5.38
CA TYR A 138 -20.18 13.15 -5.49
C TYR A 138 -21.08 13.87 -6.51
N ASN A 139 -21.13 13.36 -7.75
CA ASN A 139 -22.12 13.81 -8.73
C ASN A 139 -23.49 13.20 -8.37
N ASN A 140 -24.26 13.94 -7.57
CA ASN A 140 -25.62 13.57 -7.19
C ASN A 140 -26.59 13.78 -8.37
N THR A 141 -26.58 12.87 -9.35
CA THR A 141 -27.52 12.92 -10.50
C THR A 141 -28.56 11.82 -10.50
N SER A 142 -28.76 11.11 -9.38
CA SER A 142 -29.76 10.02 -9.31
C SER A 142 -30.52 9.95 -7.99
N LEU A 143 -30.88 11.11 -7.41
CA LEU A 143 -31.84 11.21 -6.31
C LEU A 143 -32.74 12.44 -6.50
N PHE A 144 -33.62 12.39 -7.50
CA PHE A 144 -34.94 13.03 -7.54
C PHE A 144 -35.84 12.27 -8.52
#